data_AF-A0AAD1VL96-F1
#
_entry.id   AF-A0AAD1VL96-F1
#
_cell.length_a   1.000
_cell.length_b   1.000
_cell.length_c   1.000
_cell.angle_alpha   90.00
_cell.angle_beta   90.00
_cell.angle_gamma   90.00
#
_symmetry.space_group_name_H-M   'P 1'
#
loop_
_entity.id
_entity.type
_entity.pdbx_description
1 polymer ?
#
loop_
_entity_poly.entity_id
_entity_poly.type
_entity_poly.pdbx_seq_one_letter_code
_entity_poly.pdbx_strand_id
1 'polypeptide(L)'
;MPFRTTLIPLEKSPAKESPARTEIHSRIGALPRKRNQNKEPGTKYQKRTPEATTVPLSRSTSSATKIRKPSPADWSRYRISSMQKNQAGHDTDKTGMASRSRVGVFIFSASSGGLPNNEITFATMLKKRGYSTGLIGKWHLGLNCENSSDHCHHPVNYGFDYFYGMPMTNLRDCIPGHGSVFLAGAAKFIRTLIQIGCITLVTATLLNYSGIIKINWKVVSYILIFFGFLFGLVFLFFWNFRYLNCFLMRNHQIIQQPFKHENLTQRMTKESVDFIRRNKYKPFLLFVSFAQVHTALYTEQRFRGKSKHGLYGDAIEEVDWSVGKI
;
A
#
# COMPACT_ATOMS: atom_id res chain seq x y z
N MET A 1 -47.62 -4.59 39.28
CA MET A 1 -48.63 -4.80 38.23
C MET A 1 -48.17 -4.06 36.97
N PRO A 2 -47.67 -4.75 35.95
CA PRO A 2 -47.31 -4.14 34.67
C PRO A 2 -48.46 -4.28 33.66
N PHE A 3 -48.64 -3.25 32.83
CA PHE A 3 -49.54 -3.30 31.68
C PHE A 3 -49.02 -4.27 30.61
N ARG A 4 -49.93 -5.09 30.12
CA ARG A 4 -49.76 -6.20 29.19
C ARG A 4 -50.20 -5.71 27.80
N THR A 5 -49.30 -5.74 26.81
CA THR A 5 -49.69 -5.69 25.40
C THR A 5 -49.09 -6.91 24.72
N THR A 6 -49.97 -7.78 24.24
CA THR A 6 -49.66 -9.01 23.52
C THR A 6 -50.28 -8.90 22.13
N LEU A 7 -49.49 -8.96 21.06
CA LEU A 7 -49.87 -9.47 19.72
C LEU A 7 -48.57 -9.89 19.00
N ILE A 8 -48.19 -11.17 19.07
CA ILE A 8 -48.28 -12.25 18.04
C ILE A 8 -47.23 -12.12 16.90
N PRO A 9 -46.40 -13.17 16.65
CA PRO A 9 -45.28 -13.13 15.71
C PRO A 9 -45.67 -13.54 14.28
N LEU A 10 -45.03 -12.95 13.27
CA LEU A 10 -45.14 -13.39 11.88
C LEU A 10 -44.11 -14.49 11.58
N GLU A 11 -44.65 -15.64 11.22
CA GLU A 11 -44.01 -16.91 10.94
C GLU A 11 -43.40 -16.97 9.52
N LYS A 12 -42.24 -17.61 9.40
CA LYS A 12 -41.59 -17.96 8.12
C LYS A 12 -42.24 -19.22 7.53
N SER A 13 -42.48 -19.24 6.22
CA SER A 13 -42.49 -20.50 5.44
C SER A 13 -42.36 -20.29 3.92
N PRO A 14 -41.98 -21.33 3.15
CA PRO A 14 -41.02 -21.23 2.05
C PRO A 14 -41.64 -21.29 0.65
N ALA A 15 -40.94 -20.78 -0.37
CA ALA A 15 -41.27 -21.02 -1.76
C ALA A 15 -40.46 -22.22 -2.31
N LYS A 16 -41.20 -23.24 -2.76
CA LYS A 16 -40.78 -24.51 -3.35
C LYS A 16 -40.16 -24.35 -4.74
N GLU A 17 -39.21 -25.24 -5.05
CA GLU A 17 -38.74 -25.61 -6.40
C GLU A 17 -39.76 -26.48 -7.18
N SER A 18 -39.54 -26.53 -8.51
CA SER A 18 -39.73 -27.66 -9.46
C SER A 18 -40.66 -27.35 -10.68
N PRO A 19 -40.57 -28.03 -11.85
CA PRO A 19 -39.41 -28.30 -12.72
C PRO A 19 -39.68 -28.09 -14.25
N ALA A 20 -38.63 -28.32 -15.07
CA ALA A 20 -38.62 -28.86 -16.45
C ALA A 20 -38.81 -27.94 -17.69
N ARG A 21 -37.66 -27.59 -18.29
CA ARG A 21 -37.14 -27.94 -19.65
C ARG A 21 -38.08 -27.86 -20.88
N THR A 22 -37.74 -27.00 -21.84
CA THR A 22 -37.72 -27.33 -23.29
C THR A 22 -36.71 -26.45 -24.03
N GLU A 23 -35.84 -27.10 -24.83
CA GLU A 23 -34.87 -26.51 -25.76
C GLU A 23 -35.55 -25.84 -26.96
N ILE A 24 -35.07 -24.67 -27.40
CA ILE A 24 -35.07 -24.30 -28.82
C ILE A 24 -33.76 -23.57 -29.16
N HIS A 25 -32.98 -24.18 -30.06
CA HIS A 25 -31.84 -23.61 -30.77
C HIS A 25 -32.28 -22.48 -31.72
N SER A 26 -31.55 -21.35 -31.75
CA SER A 26 -31.30 -20.65 -33.02
C SER A 26 -30.05 -19.76 -32.95
N ARG A 27 -29.23 -19.92 -33.98
CA ARG A 27 -27.89 -19.37 -34.24
C ARG A 27 -27.93 -17.87 -34.54
N ILE A 28 -27.03 -17.08 -33.95
CA ILE A 28 -26.35 -15.96 -34.63
C ILE A 28 -24.90 -15.90 -34.11
N GLY A 29 -23.94 -16.26 -34.96
CA GLY A 29 -22.51 -16.15 -34.70
C GLY A 29 -22.01 -14.73 -34.99
N ALA A 30 -21.17 -14.20 -34.11
CA ALA A 30 -20.42 -12.97 -34.34
C ALA A 30 -18.93 -13.29 -34.57
N LEU A 31 -18.40 -12.73 -35.65
CA LEU A 31 -17.13 -13.04 -36.31
C LEU A 31 -15.88 -12.54 -35.53
N PRO A 32 -14.73 -13.25 -35.63
CA PRO A 32 -13.46 -12.79 -35.08
C PRO A 32 -12.78 -11.77 -36.01
N ARG A 33 -12.22 -10.71 -35.41
CA ARG A 33 -11.52 -9.62 -36.09
C ARG A 33 -10.15 -10.10 -36.60
N LYS A 34 -9.96 -10.16 -37.92
CA LYS A 34 -8.72 -10.53 -38.62
C LYS A 34 -7.55 -9.61 -38.24
N ARG A 35 -6.41 -10.20 -37.89
CA ARG A 35 -5.11 -9.53 -37.76
C ARG A 35 -4.39 -9.67 -39.11
N ASN A 36 -4.25 -8.57 -39.85
CA ASN A 36 -3.54 -8.53 -41.13
C ASN A 36 -2.06 -8.89 -40.93
N GLN A 37 -1.62 -9.94 -41.63
CA GLN A 37 -0.21 -10.23 -41.90
C GLN A 37 0.13 -9.59 -43.24
N ASN A 38 0.98 -8.56 -43.23
CA ASN A 38 1.80 -8.21 -44.39
C ASN A 38 3.27 -8.28 -43.92
N LYS A 39 4.00 -9.23 -44.48
CA LYS A 39 5.47 -9.35 -44.42
C LYS A 39 6.04 -8.61 -45.63
N GLU A 40 7.07 -7.79 -45.42
CA GLU A 40 8.22 -7.61 -46.32
C GLU A 40 9.36 -6.85 -45.59
N PRO A 41 10.63 -6.86 -46.05
CA PRO A 41 11.68 -7.60 -45.37
C PRO A 41 12.79 -6.76 -44.71
N GLY A 42 13.45 -7.36 -43.71
CA GLY A 42 14.90 -7.30 -43.53
C GLY A 42 15.57 -5.99 -43.11
N THR A 43 15.64 -5.74 -41.80
CA THR A 43 16.85 -5.13 -41.19
C THR A 43 17.10 -5.77 -39.82
N LYS A 44 18.13 -6.62 -39.75
CA LYS A 44 18.65 -7.16 -38.48
C LYS A 44 19.25 -6.01 -37.67
N TYR A 45 18.47 -5.41 -36.77
CA TYR A 45 19.04 -4.70 -35.61
C TYR A 45 19.12 -5.69 -34.45
N GLN A 46 20.26 -6.34 -34.37
CA GLN A 46 20.64 -7.22 -33.26
C GLN A 46 20.89 -6.33 -32.03
N LYS A 47 19.83 -6.10 -31.25
CA LYS A 47 19.94 -5.42 -29.95
C LYS A 47 20.67 -6.38 -29.00
N ARG A 48 21.99 -6.24 -28.91
CA ARG A 48 22.82 -6.89 -27.90
C ARG A 48 22.17 -6.63 -26.54
N THR A 49 21.71 -7.70 -25.89
CA THR A 49 21.52 -7.72 -24.45
C THR A 49 22.87 -7.32 -23.85
N PRO A 50 22.98 -6.24 -23.07
CA PRO A 50 24.17 -6.06 -22.27
C PRO A 50 24.21 -7.25 -21.32
N GLU A 51 25.23 -8.05 -21.47
CA GLU A 51 25.67 -9.06 -20.53
C GLU A 51 25.58 -8.43 -19.13
N ALA A 52 24.76 -9.03 -18.26
CA ALA A 52 24.58 -8.54 -16.91
C ALA A 52 25.95 -8.57 -16.23
N THR A 53 26.64 -7.44 -16.23
CA THR A 53 27.83 -7.26 -15.42
C THR A 53 27.34 -7.36 -13.99
N THR A 54 27.53 -8.54 -13.39
CA THR A 54 27.42 -8.76 -11.96
C THR A 54 28.48 -7.89 -11.31
N VAL A 55 28.15 -6.62 -11.08
CA VAL A 55 28.91 -5.78 -10.18
C VAL A 55 28.77 -6.43 -8.81
N PRO A 56 29.86 -6.91 -8.18
CA PRO A 56 29.75 -7.54 -6.88
C PRO A 56 29.17 -6.53 -5.90
N LEU A 57 28.04 -6.87 -5.26
CA LEU A 57 27.63 -6.18 -4.04
C LEU A 57 28.84 -6.11 -3.12
N SER A 58 29.06 -4.97 -2.48
CA SER A 58 30.17 -4.80 -1.54
C SER A 58 30.17 -5.97 -0.54
N ARG A 59 31.36 -6.39 -0.10
CA ARG A 59 31.58 -7.44 0.93
C ARG A 59 30.88 -7.17 2.29
N SER A 60 30.00 -6.17 2.41
CA SER A 60 29.42 -5.69 3.67
C SER A 60 28.13 -6.42 4.10
N THR A 61 27.41 -7.13 3.21
CA THR A 61 26.25 -7.97 3.63
C THR A 61 26.71 -9.28 4.27
N SER A 62 27.44 -9.19 5.37
CA SER A 62 28.11 -10.31 6.02
C SER A 62 27.12 -11.28 6.67
N SER A 63 26.00 -10.77 7.21
CA SER A 63 25.03 -11.57 7.96
C SER A 63 24.16 -12.41 7.04
N ALA A 64 23.57 -11.78 6.01
CA ALA A 64 22.80 -12.49 4.99
C ALA A 64 23.67 -13.49 4.22
N THR A 65 24.96 -13.17 4.00
CA THR A 65 25.90 -14.11 3.37
C THR A 65 26.23 -15.30 4.27
N LYS A 66 26.28 -15.11 5.59
CA LYS A 66 26.46 -16.21 6.56
C LYS A 66 25.28 -17.18 6.57
N ILE A 67 24.05 -16.68 6.43
CA ILE A 67 22.83 -17.52 6.27
C ILE A 67 22.87 -18.33 4.96
N ARG A 68 23.55 -17.82 3.93
CA ARG A 68 23.54 -18.41 2.58
C ARG A 68 24.36 -19.71 2.42
N LYS A 69 25.25 -20.11 3.33
CA LYS A 69 26.09 -21.32 3.17
C LYS A 69 25.83 -22.40 4.24
N PRO A 70 25.66 -23.68 3.86
CA PRO A 70 24.91 -24.24 2.74
C PRO A 70 23.53 -24.73 3.24
N SER A 71 22.48 -23.97 2.95
CA SER A 71 21.13 -24.54 2.91
C SER A 71 21.03 -25.42 1.65
N PRO A 72 20.54 -26.68 1.70
CA PRO A 72 20.39 -27.55 0.53
C PRO A 72 19.48 -26.99 -0.57
N ALA A 73 18.68 -25.97 -0.25
CA ALA A 73 17.77 -25.34 -1.19
C ALA A 73 18.49 -24.29 -2.05
N ASP A 74 18.67 -24.58 -3.34
CA ASP A 74 19.07 -23.62 -4.36
C ASP A 74 17.91 -22.67 -4.68
N TRP A 75 17.92 -21.51 -4.03
CA TRP A 75 16.94 -20.45 -4.23
C TRP A 75 17.30 -19.49 -5.39
N SER A 76 18.28 -19.80 -6.24
CA SER A 76 18.65 -18.96 -7.38
C SER A 76 17.50 -18.73 -8.37
N ARG A 77 16.49 -19.61 -8.36
CA ARG A 77 15.25 -19.51 -9.13
C ARG A 77 14.04 -19.13 -8.29
N TYR A 78 14.21 -18.59 -7.08
CA TYR A 78 13.09 -18.08 -6.30
C TYR A 78 12.42 -16.94 -7.06
N ARG A 79 11.25 -17.23 -7.63
CA ARG A 79 10.36 -16.23 -8.20
C ARG A 79 9.31 -15.95 -7.16
N ILE A 80 9.21 -14.69 -6.75
CA ILE A 80 7.94 -14.21 -6.20
C ILE A 80 6.95 -14.41 -7.34
N SER A 81 5.96 -15.30 -7.18
CA SER A 81 4.93 -15.51 -8.19
C SER A 81 4.04 -14.26 -8.19
N SER A 82 4.54 -13.26 -8.92
CA SER A 82 4.08 -11.88 -9.06
C SER A 82 3.91 -11.08 -7.76
N MET A 83 3.87 -9.75 -7.90
CA MET A 83 3.27 -8.85 -6.90
C MET A 83 1.79 -9.17 -6.62
N GLN A 84 1.26 -10.31 -7.09
CA GLN A 84 -0.14 -10.67 -7.04
C GLN A 84 -0.43 -11.80 -6.05
N LYS A 85 0.40 -12.15 -5.05
CA LYS A 85 -0.06 -13.03 -3.95
C LYS A 85 -0.13 -12.29 -2.63
N ASN A 86 -1.24 -12.47 -1.91
CA ASN A 86 -1.45 -11.90 -0.58
C ASN A 86 -0.83 -12.80 0.52
N GLN A 87 -0.95 -12.40 1.80
CA GLN A 87 -0.43 -13.19 2.92
C GLN A 87 -1.17 -14.53 3.17
N ALA A 88 -2.31 -14.77 2.52
CA ALA A 88 -2.97 -16.08 2.50
C ALA A 88 -2.42 -16.99 1.39
N GLY A 89 -1.50 -16.51 0.56
CA GLY A 89 -0.94 -17.26 -0.56
C GLY A 89 -1.86 -17.32 -1.79
N HIS A 90 -3.00 -16.62 -1.75
CA HIS A 90 -3.95 -16.53 -2.86
C HIS A 90 -3.61 -15.38 -3.80
N ASP A 91 -4.06 -15.51 -5.05
CA ASP A 91 -3.87 -14.45 -6.05
C ASP A 91 -4.70 -13.20 -5.66
N THR A 92 -4.06 -12.03 -5.62
CA THR A 92 -4.63 -10.72 -5.31
C THR A 92 -5.79 -10.36 -6.22
N ASP A 93 -5.76 -10.76 -7.50
CA ASP A 93 -6.88 -10.57 -8.42
C ASP A 93 -8.13 -11.36 -7.98
N LYS A 94 -7.95 -12.55 -7.40
CA LYS A 94 -9.06 -13.40 -6.89
C LYS A 94 -9.63 -12.88 -5.58
N THR A 95 -8.79 -12.21 -4.78
CA THR A 95 -9.16 -11.70 -3.46
C THR A 95 -9.56 -10.23 -3.48
N GLY A 96 -9.60 -9.59 -4.66
CA GLY A 96 -9.92 -8.17 -4.81
C GLY A 96 -8.82 -7.23 -4.28
N MET A 97 -7.62 -7.75 -4.00
CA MET A 97 -6.47 -7.01 -3.49
C MET A 97 -5.58 -6.43 -4.61
N ALA A 98 -6.10 -6.38 -5.83
CA ALA A 98 -5.45 -5.78 -6.98
C ALA A 98 -6.33 -4.68 -7.58
N SER A 99 -5.71 -3.55 -7.92
CA SER A 99 -6.40 -2.40 -8.49
C SER A 99 -6.37 -2.45 -10.02
N ARG A 100 -7.51 -2.12 -10.63
CA ARG A 100 -7.59 -1.85 -12.08
C ARG A 100 -7.22 -0.40 -12.42
N SER A 101 -7.07 0.46 -11.42
CA SER A 101 -6.73 1.87 -11.57
C SER A 101 -5.22 2.11 -11.53
N ARG A 102 -4.79 3.36 -11.72
CA ARG A 102 -3.37 3.73 -11.58
C ARG A 102 -2.84 3.60 -10.15
N VAL A 103 -3.73 3.60 -9.15
CA VAL A 103 -3.36 3.46 -7.73
C VAL A 103 -3.41 1.98 -7.37
N GLY A 104 -2.23 1.34 -7.39
CA GLY A 104 -2.08 -0.09 -7.14
C GLY A 104 -1.94 -0.50 -5.68
N VAL A 105 -1.79 0.47 -4.76
CA VAL A 105 -1.50 0.23 -3.34
C VAL A 105 -2.26 1.22 -2.47
N PHE A 106 -2.52 0.84 -1.22
CA PHE A 106 -3.12 1.74 -0.25
C PHE A 106 -2.14 2.87 0.09
N ILE A 107 -2.57 4.11 -0.12
CA ILE A 107 -1.80 5.33 0.15
C ILE A 107 -2.35 6.12 1.34
N PHE A 108 -3.52 5.72 1.86
CA PHE A 108 -4.20 6.33 2.98
C PHE A 108 -4.50 5.30 4.07
N SER A 109 -4.15 5.62 5.32
CA SER A 109 -4.46 4.80 6.50
C SER A 109 -5.97 4.71 6.77
N ALA A 110 -6.70 5.77 6.42
CA ALA A 110 -8.16 5.87 6.55
C ALA A 110 -8.93 5.24 5.38
N SER A 111 -8.26 4.51 4.48
CA SER A 111 -8.96 3.74 3.44
C SER A 111 -9.69 2.56 4.08
N SER A 112 -10.93 2.32 3.65
CA SER A 112 -11.74 1.18 4.07
C SER A 112 -11.34 -0.14 3.41
N GLY A 113 -10.44 -0.10 2.43
CA GLY A 113 -9.96 -1.30 1.75
C GLY A 113 -8.82 -1.97 2.51
N GLY A 114 -8.81 -3.30 2.53
CA GLY A 114 -7.77 -4.11 3.12
C GLY A 114 -7.94 -5.59 2.81
N LEU A 115 -7.10 -6.43 3.41
CA LEU A 115 -7.17 -7.88 3.24
C LEU A 115 -8.59 -8.37 3.60
N PRO A 116 -9.30 -9.12 2.75
CA PRO A 116 -10.66 -9.54 3.09
C PRO A 116 -10.71 -10.38 4.38
N ASN A 117 -11.74 -10.17 5.21
CA ASN A 117 -11.87 -10.82 6.52
C ASN A 117 -12.05 -12.36 6.44
N ASN A 118 -12.40 -12.88 5.27
CA ASN A 118 -12.52 -14.32 5.02
C ASN A 118 -11.19 -14.98 4.60
N GLU A 119 -10.11 -14.22 4.42
CA GLU A 119 -8.80 -14.76 4.06
C GLU A 119 -8.08 -15.36 5.27
N ILE A 120 -7.56 -16.58 5.10
CA ILE A 120 -6.80 -17.29 6.14
C ILE A 120 -5.30 -17.09 5.89
N THR A 121 -4.63 -16.36 6.77
CA THR A 121 -3.18 -16.17 6.69
C THR A 121 -2.41 -17.35 7.29
N PHE A 122 -1.13 -17.49 6.90
CA PHE A 122 -0.23 -18.46 7.54
C PHE A 122 -0.09 -18.23 9.06
N ALA A 123 -0.18 -16.97 9.51
CA ALA A 123 -0.18 -16.64 10.93
C ALA A 123 -1.40 -17.22 11.65
N THR A 124 -2.59 -17.11 11.05
CA THR A 124 -3.82 -17.73 11.58
C THR A 124 -3.68 -19.25 11.68
N MET A 125 -3.10 -19.90 10.67
CA MET A 125 -2.89 -21.35 10.68
C MET A 125 -1.90 -21.79 11.77
N LEU A 126 -0.80 -21.05 11.97
CA LEU A 126 0.21 -21.37 12.98
C LEU A 126 -0.30 -21.07 14.40
N LYS A 127 -1.04 -19.97 14.59
CA LYS A 127 -1.70 -19.66 15.85
C LYS A 127 -2.65 -20.77 16.29
N LYS A 128 -3.45 -21.34 15.36
CA LYS A 128 -4.30 -22.51 15.64
C LYS A 128 -3.52 -23.76 16.07
N ARG A 129 -2.23 -23.84 15.75
CA ARG A 129 -1.31 -24.92 16.19
C ARG A 129 -0.53 -24.58 17.45
N GLY A 130 -0.90 -23.52 18.17
CA GLY A 130 -0.30 -23.14 19.44
C GLY A 130 1.00 -22.33 19.32
N TYR A 131 1.33 -21.80 18.14
CA TYR A 131 2.45 -20.87 17.99
C TYR A 131 2.08 -19.49 18.55
N SER A 132 3.01 -18.85 19.26
CA SER A 132 2.95 -17.41 19.49
C SER A 132 3.30 -16.66 18.21
N THR A 133 2.46 -15.74 17.76
CA THR A 133 2.66 -15.06 16.47
C THR A 133 2.92 -13.57 16.64
N GLY A 134 3.93 -13.03 15.96
CA GLY A 134 4.31 -11.62 16.04
C GLY A 134 4.59 -11.02 14.67
N LEU A 135 4.10 -9.81 14.42
CA LEU A 135 4.45 -9.00 13.25
C LEU A 135 5.20 -7.75 13.68
N ILE A 136 6.41 -7.57 13.17
CA ILE A 136 7.23 -6.39 13.42
C ILE A 136 7.48 -5.65 12.10
N GLY A 137 6.95 -4.43 11.98
CA GLY A 137 7.20 -3.52 10.87
C GLY A 137 6.00 -3.20 10.00
N LYS A 138 6.17 -3.24 8.68
CA LYS A 138 5.15 -2.80 7.71
C LYS A 138 4.05 -3.85 7.53
N TRP A 139 2.80 -3.42 7.67
CA TRP A 139 1.61 -4.21 7.35
C TRP A 139 1.11 -3.99 5.91
N HIS A 140 0.56 -2.81 5.63
CA HIS A 140 0.15 -2.34 4.31
C HIS A 140 -0.96 -3.16 3.63
N LEU A 141 -1.87 -3.74 4.42
CA LEU A 141 -3.04 -4.49 3.93
C LEU A 141 -4.34 -3.96 4.54
N GLY A 142 -4.44 -2.64 4.72
CA GLY A 142 -5.58 -1.96 5.34
C GLY A 142 -5.46 -1.81 6.85
N LEU A 143 -6.38 -1.04 7.43
CA LEU A 143 -6.46 -0.86 8.89
C LEU A 143 -7.90 -0.98 9.39
N ASN A 144 -8.79 -0.14 8.89
CA ASN A 144 -10.19 -0.03 9.32
C ASN A 144 -11.16 -0.31 8.15
N CYS A 145 -12.43 -0.58 8.45
CA CYS A 145 -13.49 -0.82 7.45
C CYS A 145 -14.50 0.32 7.41
N GLU A 146 -15.34 0.40 8.43
CA GLU A 146 -16.49 1.31 8.52
C GLU A 146 -16.21 2.43 9.52
N ASN A 147 -15.49 2.12 10.60
CA ASN A 147 -15.26 3.05 11.72
C ASN A 147 -13.76 3.17 12.03
N SER A 148 -13.34 4.32 12.55
CA SER A 148 -11.93 4.58 12.86
C SER A 148 -11.32 3.68 13.96
N SER A 149 -12.17 2.96 14.70
CA SER A 149 -11.79 2.09 15.81
C SER A 149 -12.02 0.60 15.56
N ASP A 150 -12.64 0.21 14.45
CA ASP A 150 -13.01 -1.19 14.20
C ASP A 150 -11.79 -2.09 13.95
N HIS A 151 -10.70 -1.51 13.44
CA HIS A 151 -9.46 -2.18 13.13
C HIS A 151 -9.65 -3.48 12.33
N CYS A 152 -10.70 -3.58 11.50
CA CYS A 152 -11.09 -4.85 10.88
C CYS A 152 -9.94 -5.50 10.09
N HIS A 153 -9.09 -4.67 9.45
CA HIS A 153 -7.97 -5.08 8.61
C HIS A 153 -6.64 -5.07 9.35
N HIS A 154 -6.64 -4.92 10.67
CA HIS A 154 -5.45 -4.88 11.50
C HIS A 154 -4.78 -6.27 11.61
N PRO A 155 -3.43 -6.37 11.69
CA PRO A 155 -2.72 -7.65 11.76
C PRO A 155 -3.22 -8.62 12.83
N VAL A 156 -3.68 -8.10 13.97
CA VAL A 156 -4.17 -8.92 15.09
C VAL A 156 -5.40 -9.76 14.69
N ASN A 157 -6.22 -9.26 13.76
CA ASN A 157 -7.37 -9.99 13.24
C ASN A 157 -6.97 -11.08 12.22
N TYR A 158 -5.73 -11.06 11.73
CA TYR A 158 -5.19 -12.07 10.83
C TYR A 158 -4.18 -12.98 11.52
N GLY A 159 -4.41 -13.27 12.79
CA GLY A 159 -3.71 -14.33 13.50
C GLY A 159 -2.35 -13.94 14.08
N PHE A 160 -2.00 -12.65 14.14
CA PHE A 160 -0.84 -12.16 14.90
C PHE A 160 -1.23 -11.81 16.35
N ASP A 161 -0.56 -12.38 17.35
CA ASP A 161 -0.78 -12.05 18.77
C ASP A 161 -0.15 -10.71 19.16
N TYR A 162 0.92 -10.33 18.48
CA TYR A 162 1.65 -9.09 18.73
C TYR A 162 1.91 -8.34 17.43
N PHE A 163 1.67 -7.02 17.44
CA PHE A 163 2.06 -6.13 16.36
C PHE A 163 2.86 -4.94 16.91
N TYR A 164 3.99 -4.65 16.28
CA TYR A 164 4.71 -3.38 16.46
C TYR A 164 5.16 -2.89 15.10
N GLY A 165 4.67 -1.74 14.65
CA GLY A 165 5.02 -1.28 13.31
C GLY A 165 4.07 -0.27 12.71
N MET A 166 4.11 -0.14 11.40
CA MET A 166 3.29 0.82 10.67
C MET A 166 2.16 0.07 9.96
N PRO A 167 0.88 0.49 10.13
CA PRO A 167 -0.23 -0.11 9.40
C PRO A 167 -0.12 0.17 7.90
N MET A 168 0.51 1.29 7.54
CA MET A 168 0.79 1.72 6.18
C MET A 168 2.26 1.52 5.79
N THR A 169 2.63 1.95 4.59
CA THR A 169 4.02 1.93 4.12
C THR A 169 4.78 3.20 4.50
N ASN A 170 6.10 3.08 4.67
CA ASN A 170 6.99 4.24 4.70
C ASN A 170 6.89 4.93 3.31
N LEU A 171 6.53 6.21 3.25
CA LEU A 171 6.45 7.00 2.01
C LEU A 171 7.47 8.13 2.05
N ARG A 172 7.75 8.74 0.88
CA ARG A 172 8.60 9.94 0.79
C ARG A 172 8.05 11.07 1.66
N ASP A 173 6.74 11.23 1.63
CA ASP A 173 5.96 12.22 2.36
C ASP A 173 6.03 12.06 3.90
N CYS A 174 6.52 10.92 4.40
CA CYS A 174 6.72 10.73 5.83
C CYS A 174 7.98 11.42 6.35
N ILE A 175 8.95 11.80 5.51
CA ILE A 175 10.14 12.55 5.89
C ILE A 175 10.18 13.91 5.17
N PRO A 176 10.29 15.05 5.89
CA PRO A 176 10.39 16.35 5.25
C PRO A 176 11.68 16.42 4.44
N GLY A 177 11.63 17.05 3.27
CA GLY A 177 12.79 17.18 2.37
C GLY A 177 13.07 15.96 1.48
N HIS A 178 12.40 14.82 1.69
CA HIS A 178 12.56 13.64 0.81
C HIS A 178 11.63 13.67 -0.41
N GLY A 179 10.89 14.78 -0.64
CA GLY A 179 9.92 14.95 -1.71
C GLY A 179 8.60 14.23 -1.45
N SER A 180 7.75 14.16 -2.48
CA SER A 180 6.39 13.63 -2.35
C SER A 180 6.07 12.61 -3.45
N VAL A 181 5.37 11.54 -3.09
CA VAL A 181 4.82 10.57 -4.04
C VAL A 181 3.64 11.17 -4.81
N PHE A 182 2.96 12.16 -4.25
CA PHE A 182 1.84 12.85 -4.88
C PHE A 182 2.27 13.99 -5.81
N LEU A 183 3.56 14.32 -5.87
CA LEU A 183 4.05 15.52 -6.56
C LEU A 183 3.62 15.57 -8.03
N ALA A 184 3.72 14.47 -8.76
CA ALA A 184 3.33 14.43 -10.17
C ALA A 184 1.81 14.63 -10.35
N GLY A 185 1.00 14.02 -9.48
CA GLY A 185 -0.45 14.18 -9.49
C GLY A 185 -0.88 15.59 -9.10
N ALA A 186 -0.31 16.13 -8.02
CA ALA A 186 -0.57 17.47 -7.54
C ALA A 186 -0.10 18.54 -8.53
N ALA A 187 1.08 18.41 -9.12
CA ALA A 187 1.56 19.34 -10.15
C ALA A 187 0.63 19.37 -11.37
N LYS A 188 0.16 18.21 -11.83
CA LYS A 188 -0.83 18.13 -12.91
C LYS A 188 -2.14 18.82 -12.50
N PHE A 189 -2.65 18.53 -11.31
CA PHE A 189 -3.89 19.12 -10.79
C PHE A 189 -3.78 20.64 -10.65
N ILE A 190 -2.73 21.15 -10.01
CA ILE A 190 -2.45 22.59 -9.84
C ILE A 190 -2.32 23.26 -11.21
N ARG A 191 -1.57 22.67 -12.14
CA ARG A 191 -1.42 23.21 -13.51
C ARG A 191 -2.77 23.32 -14.21
N THR A 192 -3.61 22.29 -14.11
CA THR A 192 -4.96 22.30 -14.68
C THR A 192 -5.85 23.34 -14.00
N LEU A 193 -5.79 23.49 -12.67
CA LEU A 193 -6.54 24.52 -11.95
C LEU A 193 -6.13 25.94 -12.37
N ILE A 194 -4.83 26.20 -12.49
CA ILE A 194 -4.32 27.50 -12.96
C ILE A 194 -4.78 27.75 -14.40
N GLN A 195 -4.67 26.76 -15.29
CA GLN A 195 -5.12 26.90 -16.69
C GLN A 195 -6.60 27.21 -16.79
N ILE A 196 -7.46 26.48 -16.07
CA ILE A 196 -8.91 26.73 -16.07
C ILE A 196 -9.17 28.12 -15.50
N GLY A 197 -8.56 28.49 -14.36
CA GLY A 197 -8.71 29.81 -13.78
C GLY A 197 -8.31 30.94 -14.72
N CYS A 198 -7.17 30.82 -15.40
CA CYS A 198 -6.72 31.80 -16.40
C CYS A 198 -7.68 31.88 -17.59
N ILE A 199 -8.11 30.75 -18.15
CA ILE A 199 -9.06 30.73 -19.27
C ILE A 199 -10.38 31.38 -18.85
N THR A 200 -10.92 31.02 -17.68
CA THR A 200 -12.16 31.60 -17.16
C THR A 200 -12.03 33.12 -16.97
N LEU A 201 -10.92 33.61 -16.42
CA LEU A 201 -10.68 35.05 -16.24
C LEU A 201 -10.54 35.80 -17.56
N VAL A 202 -9.80 35.24 -18.53
CA VAL A 202 -9.63 35.84 -19.87
C VAL A 202 -10.96 35.87 -20.62
N THR A 203 -11.69 34.76 -20.65
CA THR A 203 -13.01 34.68 -21.30
C THR A 203 -14.01 35.64 -20.64
N ALA A 204 -14.04 35.73 -19.31
CA ALA A 204 -14.87 36.69 -18.60
C ALA A 204 -14.53 38.14 -19.00
N THR A 205 -13.24 38.48 -19.05
CA THR A 205 -12.79 39.83 -19.42
C THR A 205 -13.16 40.18 -20.86
N LEU A 206 -13.01 39.23 -21.79
CA LEU A 206 -13.36 39.41 -23.21
C LEU A 206 -14.87 39.58 -23.41
N LEU A 207 -15.70 38.79 -22.72
CA LEU A 207 -17.17 38.89 -22.78
C LEU A 207 -17.69 40.21 -22.19
N ASN A 208 -17.00 40.73 -21.17
CA ASN A 208 -17.30 42.04 -20.60
C ASN A 208 -16.89 43.18 -21.55
N TYR A 209 -15.73 43.04 -22.21
CA TYR A 209 -15.26 44.02 -23.19
C TYR A 209 -16.13 44.07 -24.45
N SER A 210 -16.59 42.93 -24.96
CA SER A 210 -17.46 42.84 -26.14
C SER A 210 -18.91 43.29 -25.88
N GLY A 211 -19.25 43.66 -24.64
CA GLY A 211 -20.58 44.14 -24.27
C GLY A 211 -21.67 43.08 -24.25
N ILE A 212 -21.33 41.80 -24.47
CA ILE A 212 -22.30 40.69 -24.51
C ILE A 212 -22.85 40.42 -23.10
N ILE A 213 -22.00 40.50 -22.07
CA ILE A 213 -22.37 40.29 -20.67
C ILE A 213 -21.67 41.33 -19.80
N LYS A 214 -22.42 42.08 -18.98
CA LYS A 214 -21.84 42.97 -17.96
C LYS A 214 -21.46 42.18 -16.72
N ILE A 215 -20.16 42.03 -16.45
CA ILE A 215 -19.66 41.28 -15.30
C ILE A 215 -19.45 42.22 -14.11
N ASN A 216 -20.12 41.93 -12.99
CA ASN A 216 -19.90 42.63 -11.73
C ASN A 216 -18.61 42.11 -11.07
N TRP A 217 -17.82 43.00 -10.45
CA TRP A 217 -16.61 42.66 -9.68
C TRP A 217 -16.84 41.56 -8.63
N LYS A 218 -18.05 41.47 -8.07
CA LYS A 218 -18.45 40.39 -7.16
C LYS A 218 -18.27 38.99 -7.77
N VAL A 219 -18.56 38.82 -9.06
CA VAL A 219 -18.40 37.53 -9.76
C VAL A 219 -16.92 37.14 -9.86
N VAL A 220 -16.05 38.10 -10.17
CA VAL A 220 -14.60 37.89 -10.19
C VAL A 220 -14.09 37.50 -8.79
N SER A 221 -14.58 38.17 -7.75
CA SER A 221 -14.26 37.83 -6.36
C SER A 221 -14.68 36.39 -6.01
N TYR A 222 -15.89 35.95 -6.38
CA TYR A 222 -16.33 34.57 -6.14
C TYR A 222 -15.46 33.54 -6.87
N ILE A 223 -15.05 33.82 -8.11
CA ILE A 223 -14.14 32.95 -8.88
C ILE A 223 -12.79 32.82 -8.16
N LEU A 224 -12.21 33.94 -7.73
CA LEU A 224 -10.92 33.93 -7.01
C LEU A 224 -11.02 33.18 -5.67
N ILE A 225 -12.11 33.37 -4.92
CA ILE A 225 -12.35 32.63 -3.67
C ILE A 225 -12.46 31.13 -3.93
N PHE A 226 -13.16 30.71 -4.99
CA PHE A 226 -13.29 29.30 -5.35
C PHE A 226 -11.94 28.65 -5.69
N PHE A 227 -11.12 29.28 -6.53
CA PHE A 227 -9.78 28.76 -6.85
C PHE A 227 -8.83 28.82 -5.64
N GLY A 228 -8.93 29.87 -4.82
CA GLY A 228 -8.20 29.99 -3.56
C GLY A 228 -8.56 28.88 -2.58
N PHE A 229 -9.85 28.55 -2.46
CA PHE A 229 -10.34 27.43 -1.65
C PHE A 229 -9.80 26.08 -2.16
N LEU A 230 -9.86 25.83 -3.48
CA LEU A 230 -9.28 24.62 -4.07
C LEU A 230 -7.78 24.49 -3.81
N PHE A 231 -7.02 25.58 -3.91
CA PHE A 231 -5.60 25.60 -3.58
C PHE A 231 -5.37 25.35 -2.09
N GLY A 232 -6.21 25.95 -1.23
CA GLY A 232 -6.23 25.72 0.21
C GLY A 232 -6.46 24.26 0.56
N LEU A 233 -7.35 23.55 -0.13
CA LEU A 233 -7.56 22.11 0.06
C LEU A 233 -6.31 21.29 -0.28
N VAL A 234 -5.61 21.62 -1.37
CA VAL A 234 -4.34 20.96 -1.74
C VAL A 234 -3.27 21.22 -0.68
N PHE A 235 -3.17 22.46 -0.21
CA PHE A 235 -2.24 22.82 0.87
C PHE A 235 -2.55 22.04 2.16
N LEU A 236 -3.82 22.02 2.59
CA LEU A 236 -4.28 21.28 3.77
C LEU A 236 -4.00 19.78 3.63
N PHE A 237 -4.18 19.21 2.44
CA PHE A 237 -3.82 17.82 2.17
C PHE A 237 -2.35 17.54 2.50
N PHE A 238 -1.42 18.30 1.92
CA PHE A 238 0.01 18.08 2.16
C PHE A 238 0.42 18.37 3.60
N TRP A 239 -0.17 19.38 4.22
CA TRP A 239 0.08 19.73 5.61
C TRP A 239 -0.31 18.59 6.57
N ASN A 240 -1.46 17.97 6.34
CA ASN A 240 -1.99 16.92 7.21
C ASN A 240 -1.55 15.51 6.83
N PHE A 241 -1.10 15.27 5.59
CA PHE A 241 -0.81 13.92 5.09
C PHE A 241 0.13 13.14 6.00
N ARG A 242 1.26 13.76 6.40
CA ARG A 242 2.27 13.13 7.26
C ARG A 242 1.70 12.76 8.62
N TYR A 243 0.92 13.65 9.23
CA TYR A 243 0.34 13.39 10.54
C TYR A 243 -0.68 12.25 10.49
N LEU A 244 -1.54 12.22 9.46
CA LEU A 244 -2.63 11.25 9.34
C LEU A 244 -2.19 9.86 8.88
N ASN A 245 -1.09 9.75 8.13
CA ASN A 245 -0.70 8.48 7.49
C ASN A 245 0.60 7.87 8.02
N CYS A 246 1.47 8.68 8.63
CA CYS A 246 2.80 8.23 9.05
C CYS A 246 2.85 8.05 10.56
N PHE A 247 2.16 7.05 11.10
CA PHE A 247 2.16 6.73 12.53
C PHE A 247 2.61 5.29 12.81
N LEU A 248 3.10 5.08 14.02
CA LEU A 248 3.58 3.80 14.52
C LEU A 248 2.58 3.27 15.55
N MET A 249 2.26 1.99 15.46
CA MET A 249 1.34 1.31 16.34
C MET A 249 2.04 0.20 17.12
N ARG A 250 1.53 -0.05 18.32
CA ARG A 250 1.75 -1.28 19.07
C ARG A 250 0.38 -1.88 19.35
N ASN A 251 0.09 -3.03 18.74
CA ASN A 251 -1.26 -3.57 18.65
C ASN A 251 -2.23 -2.47 18.18
N HIS A 252 -3.38 -2.30 18.85
CA HIS A 252 -4.39 -1.30 18.48
C HIS A 252 -4.07 0.14 18.90
N GLN A 253 -2.93 0.39 19.54
CA GLN A 253 -2.59 1.71 20.08
C GLN A 253 -1.57 2.43 19.20
N ILE A 254 -1.83 3.70 18.88
CA ILE A 254 -0.85 4.59 18.27
C ILE A 254 0.16 5.00 19.34
N ILE A 255 1.42 4.63 19.15
CA ILE A 255 2.51 4.94 20.09
C ILE A 255 3.37 6.11 19.62
N GLN A 256 3.31 6.48 18.34
CA GLN A 256 4.08 7.60 17.80
C GLN A 256 3.41 8.18 16.55
N GLN A 257 3.14 9.49 16.54
CA GLN A 257 2.51 10.19 15.41
C GLN A 257 3.04 11.64 15.30
N PRO A 258 3.67 12.02 14.18
CA PRO A 258 4.22 11.13 13.16
C PRO A 258 5.37 10.29 13.73
N PHE A 259 5.63 9.12 13.15
CA PHE A 259 6.76 8.29 13.61
C PHE A 259 8.11 8.94 13.26
N LYS A 260 9.11 8.69 14.12
CA LYS A 260 10.49 9.14 13.91
C LYS A 260 11.29 8.06 13.19
N HIS A 261 11.97 8.42 12.11
CA HIS A 261 12.82 7.50 11.34
C HIS A 261 14.16 7.21 12.03
N GLU A 262 14.60 8.13 12.89
CA GLU A 262 15.77 7.94 13.74
C GLU A 262 15.64 6.65 14.55
N ASN A 263 16.64 5.79 14.41
CA ASN A 263 16.74 4.50 15.08
C ASN A 263 15.53 3.57 14.86
N LEU A 264 14.74 3.76 13.80
CA LEU A 264 13.53 2.97 13.57
C LEU A 264 13.88 1.49 13.34
N THR A 265 14.91 1.21 12.55
CA THR A 265 15.36 -0.17 12.29
C THR A 265 15.82 -0.84 13.58
N GLN A 266 16.58 -0.14 14.42
CA GLN A 266 17.09 -0.60 15.72
C GLN A 266 15.96 -0.88 16.70
N ARG A 267 14.94 -0.02 16.75
CA ARG A 267 13.73 -0.25 17.56
C ARG A 267 12.99 -1.50 17.08
N MET A 268 12.85 -1.68 15.77
CA MET A 268 12.26 -2.90 15.19
C MET A 268 13.11 -4.15 15.51
N THR A 269 14.44 -4.07 15.41
CA THR A 269 15.35 -5.15 15.81
C THR A 269 15.18 -5.51 17.28
N LYS A 270 15.12 -4.49 18.15
CA LYS A 270 14.92 -4.69 19.59
C LYS A 270 13.59 -5.38 19.88
N GLU A 271 12.50 -4.91 19.29
CA GLU A 271 11.16 -5.51 19.44
C GLU A 271 11.13 -6.96 18.94
N SER A 272 11.85 -7.25 17.86
CA SER A 272 12.02 -8.61 17.31
C SER A 272 12.75 -9.52 18.29
N VAL A 273 13.90 -9.11 18.81
CA VAL A 273 14.70 -9.87 19.78
C VAL A 273 13.92 -10.05 21.09
N ASP A 274 13.24 -9.01 21.57
CA ASP A 274 12.45 -9.08 22.80
C ASP A 274 11.23 -10.03 22.63
N PHE A 275 10.60 -10.08 21.44
CA PHE A 275 9.58 -11.07 21.13
C PHE A 275 10.13 -12.50 21.17
N ILE A 276 11.29 -12.76 20.57
CA ILE A 276 11.95 -14.08 20.59
C ILE A 276 12.24 -14.50 22.04
N ARG A 277 12.83 -13.59 22.83
CA ARG A 277 13.18 -13.85 24.24
C ARG A 277 11.95 -14.20 25.09
N ARG A 278 10.84 -13.45 24.94
CA ARG A 278 9.59 -13.72 25.65
C ARG A 278 8.99 -15.08 25.29
N ASN A 279 9.24 -15.57 24.08
CA ASN A 279 8.73 -16.84 23.59
C ASN A 279 9.77 -17.96 23.58
N LYS A 280 10.87 -17.84 24.34
CA LYS A 280 11.97 -18.82 24.39
C LYS A 280 11.52 -20.28 24.58
N TYR A 281 10.45 -20.49 25.35
CA TYR A 281 9.94 -21.81 25.72
C TYR A 281 8.69 -22.25 24.94
N LYS A 282 8.27 -21.48 23.93
CA LYS A 282 7.11 -21.80 23.09
C LYS A 282 7.49 -21.71 21.61
N PRO A 283 6.94 -22.56 20.72
CA PRO A 283 7.11 -22.35 19.30
C PRO A 283 6.53 -20.99 18.91
N PHE A 284 7.26 -20.22 18.10
CA PHE A 284 6.83 -18.89 17.69
C PHE A 284 6.99 -18.67 16.18
N LEU A 285 6.13 -17.80 15.65
CA LEU A 285 6.24 -17.21 14.34
C LEU A 285 6.57 -15.73 14.52
N LEU A 286 7.71 -15.29 13.99
CA LEU A 286 8.06 -13.89 13.92
C LEU A 286 8.13 -13.46 12.45
N PHE A 287 7.23 -12.58 12.04
CA PHE A 287 7.23 -11.96 10.72
C PHE A 287 7.83 -10.55 10.81
N VAL A 288 9.08 -10.41 10.35
CA VAL A 288 9.78 -9.11 10.32
C VAL A 288 9.68 -8.50 8.93
N SER A 289 8.93 -7.42 8.82
CA SER A 289 8.65 -6.70 7.57
C SER A 289 9.29 -5.32 7.64
N PHE A 290 10.57 -5.21 7.25
CA PHE A 290 11.32 -3.97 7.39
C PHE A 290 10.68 -2.79 6.65
N ALA A 291 10.78 -1.60 7.26
CA ALA A 291 10.42 -0.34 6.61
C ALA A 291 11.39 0.02 5.49
N GLN A 292 12.67 -0.28 5.69
CA GLN A 292 13.72 -0.19 4.68
C GLN A 292 13.66 -1.40 3.74
N VAL A 293 14.10 -1.29 2.50
CA VAL A 293 14.73 -0.13 1.83
C VAL A 293 13.73 0.70 1.02
N HIS A 294 12.46 0.69 1.43
CA HIS A 294 11.44 1.51 0.78
C HIS A 294 11.68 3.00 1.04
N THR A 295 11.36 3.85 0.05
CA THR A 295 11.45 5.31 0.20
C THR A 295 10.45 5.82 1.25
N ALA A 296 10.76 6.81 2.10
CA ALA A 296 12.03 7.54 2.18
C ALA A 296 13.15 6.73 2.85
N LEU A 297 14.34 6.82 2.26
CA LEU A 297 15.56 6.23 2.81
C LEU A 297 16.00 7.01 4.04
N TYR A 298 16.36 6.29 5.09
CA TYR A 298 16.93 6.81 6.32
C TYR A 298 18.03 5.85 6.76
N THR A 299 19.00 6.31 7.54
CA THR A 299 19.96 5.41 8.17
C THR A 299 20.51 6.00 9.46
N GLU A 300 20.92 5.13 10.39
CA GLU A 300 21.63 5.55 11.58
C GLU A 300 23.04 6.07 11.25
N GLN A 301 23.53 6.99 12.07
CA GLN A 301 24.84 7.63 11.88
C GLN A 301 25.99 6.63 11.71
N ARG A 302 25.94 5.45 12.35
CA ARG A 302 26.99 4.43 12.24
C ARG A 302 27.04 3.71 10.89
N PHE A 303 26.02 3.79 10.05
CA PHE A 303 26.00 3.20 8.70
C PHE A 303 26.16 4.26 7.60
N ARG A 304 25.89 5.53 7.92
CA ARG A 304 25.93 6.65 6.98
C ARG A 304 27.30 6.79 6.31
N GLY A 305 27.30 6.81 4.98
CA GLY A 305 28.48 7.01 4.13
C GLY A 305 29.44 5.82 4.06
N LYS A 306 29.04 4.63 4.52
CA LYS A 306 29.91 3.44 4.52
C LYS A 306 29.79 2.60 3.26
N SER A 307 28.61 2.58 2.66
CA SER A 307 28.35 1.75 1.49
C SER A 307 28.75 2.43 0.19
N LYS A 308 28.95 1.62 -0.86
CA LYS A 308 29.28 2.12 -2.21
C LYS A 308 28.09 2.77 -2.93
N HIS A 309 26.85 2.54 -2.47
CA HIS A 309 25.63 2.99 -3.16
C HIS A 309 24.90 4.10 -2.38
N GLY A 310 25.68 4.92 -1.66
CA GLY A 310 25.18 6.03 -0.86
C GLY A 310 24.13 5.59 0.16
N LEU A 311 23.16 6.45 0.44
CA LEU A 311 22.17 6.22 1.49
C LEU A 311 21.34 4.94 1.30
N TYR A 312 21.12 4.50 0.06
CA TYR A 312 20.43 3.26 -0.23
C TYR A 312 21.26 2.04 0.18
N GLY A 313 22.56 2.03 -0.15
CA GLY A 313 23.45 0.97 0.30
C GLY A 313 23.63 0.97 1.82
N ASP A 314 23.67 2.15 2.45
CA ASP A 314 23.80 2.28 3.91
C ASP A 314 22.58 1.66 4.61
N ALA A 315 21.39 1.91 4.05
CA ALA A 315 20.14 1.28 4.48
C ALA A 315 20.16 -0.25 4.31
N ILE A 316 20.69 -0.77 3.20
CA ILE A 316 20.88 -2.22 3.03
C ILE A 316 21.80 -2.79 4.11
N GLU A 317 22.93 -2.14 4.38
CA GLU A 317 23.89 -2.59 5.41
C GLU A 317 23.27 -2.55 6.82
N GLU A 318 22.42 -1.58 7.10
CA GLU A 318 21.65 -1.49 8.34
C GLU A 318 20.61 -2.63 8.48
N VAL A 319 19.92 -2.98 7.40
CA VAL A 319 19.01 -4.14 7.38
C VAL A 319 19.80 -5.44 7.56
N ASP A 320 20.94 -5.61 6.89
CA ASP A 320 21.82 -6.78 7.05
C ASP A 320 22.28 -6.92 8.51
N TRP A 321 22.68 -5.81 9.14
CA TRP A 321 23.00 -5.79 10.57
C TRP A 321 21.82 -6.22 11.44
N SER A 322 20.61 -5.73 11.15
CA SER A 322 19.42 -6.13 11.91
C SER A 322 19.14 -7.62 11.78
N VAL A 323 19.30 -8.18 10.58
CA VAL A 323 19.16 -9.63 10.35
C VAL A 323 20.20 -10.41 11.14
N GLY A 324 21.45 -9.94 11.21
CA GLY A 324 22.49 -10.58 12.01
C GLY A 324 22.30 -10.47 13.53
N LYS A 325 21.44 -9.55 13.99
CA LYS A 325 21.10 -9.38 15.42
C LYS A 325 19.92 -10.23 15.87
N ILE A 326 19.00 -10.54 14.96
CA ILE A 326 17.84 -11.39 15.20
C ILE A 326 18.29 -12.85 15.17
#